data_AF-A0A955EPT2-F1
#
_entry.id   AF-A0A955EPT2-F1
#
_cell.length_a   1.000
_cell.length_b   1.000
_cell.length_c   1.000
_cell.angle_alpha   90.00
_cell.angle_beta   90.00
_cell.angle_gamma   90.00
#
_symmetry.space_group_name_H-M   'P 1'
#
loop_
_entity.id
_entity.type
_entity.pdbx_description
1 polymer ?
#
loop_
_entity_poly.entity_id
_entity_poly.type
_entity_poly.pdbx_seq_one_letter_code
_entity_poly.pdbx_strand_id
1 'polypeptide(L)'
;MLGSLGGLGRPGRTWIAAHCVVAFFMGCGDPQPGSGPEQGESQALPGVGGDGQTVEQFWTDVDASLSAMALAGRESSEPSSAAGGPVAHRIDLRGPSLSQIDALGAMLLPQHADVWEVRRFVARVLEASAHVRVISARDLAVDKLASVGAHYVRVLLEALRHVGNPLAEARLVKAIELVADDSQKALILKELSPGSRLIAVVLKMGWARDAEAVVRATLDQKSTTLDPAWAIAAVELPGDLHLDGLKFQMARGPSPLRVWEATRTLPGMDSLDDYVARVWRELPRQEFSDRWRELAVIAAHYGHVDALREFAGFLPRKPWWLTQFKELTGYGRDGNESLTPAEWFEENAESLHFDEVRGRYVRR
;
A
#
# COMPACT_ATOMS: atom_id res chain seq x y z
N MET A 1 21.00 57.39 32.11
CA MET A 1 19.76 57.21 31.35
C MET A 1 19.84 55.86 30.65
N LEU A 2 19.05 54.90 31.11
CA LEU A 2 18.99 53.53 30.58
C LEU A 2 18.00 53.50 29.41
N GLY A 3 18.46 53.09 28.23
CA GLY A 3 17.63 52.82 27.06
C GLY A 3 17.55 51.32 26.81
N SER A 4 16.39 50.76 27.14
CA SER A 4 15.96 49.38 26.92
C SER A 4 15.12 49.27 25.64
N LEU A 5 14.83 48.02 25.25
CA LEU A 5 13.86 47.49 24.26
C LEU A 5 14.47 47.18 22.88
N GLY A 6 14.33 45.99 22.31
CA GLY A 6 13.55 44.81 22.69
C GLY A 6 13.40 43.92 21.46
N GLY A 7 14.18 42.84 21.38
CA GLY A 7 14.07 41.85 20.30
C GLY A 7 12.88 40.93 20.58
N LEU A 8 11.80 41.09 19.81
CA LEU A 8 10.64 40.21 19.87
C LEU A 8 10.98 38.87 19.23
N GLY A 9 11.08 37.84 20.09
CA GLY A 9 11.13 36.44 19.70
C GLY A 9 9.86 36.02 18.96
N ARG A 10 10.04 35.17 17.95
CA ARG A 10 8.97 34.52 17.19
C ARG A 10 8.04 33.76 18.15
N PRO A 11 6.70 33.93 18.08
CA PRO A 11 5.79 33.09 18.84
C PRO A 11 5.86 31.65 18.31
N GLY A 12 6.06 30.71 19.24
CA GLY A 12 6.05 29.29 18.98
C GLY A 12 4.71 28.85 18.37
N ARG A 13 4.80 28.09 17.28
CA ARG A 13 3.66 27.40 16.68
C ARG A 13 3.17 26.35 17.69
N THR A 14 2.00 26.61 18.27
CA THR A 14 1.21 25.60 18.99
C THR A 14 0.70 24.58 17.97
N TRP A 15 1.29 23.39 18.00
CA TRP A 15 0.81 22.23 17.26
C TRP A 15 -0.51 21.75 17.86
N ILE A 16 -1.61 21.97 17.13
CA ILE A 16 -2.85 21.24 17.37
C ILE A 16 -2.65 19.85 16.77
N ALA A 17 -2.24 18.90 17.61
CA ALA A 17 -2.21 17.50 17.25
C ALA A 17 -3.64 17.04 16.97
N ALA A 18 -3.92 16.70 15.70
CA ALA A 18 -5.12 15.96 15.35
C ALA A 18 -5.06 14.58 16.02
N HIS A 19 -6.12 14.23 16.73
CA HIS A 19 -6.28 13.01 17.49
C HIS A 19 -6.02 11.75 16.65
N CYS A 20 -4.84 11.14 16.82
CA CYS A 20 -4.74 9.69 16.82
C CYS A 20 -5.30 9.20 18.15
N VAL A 21 -6.44 8.49 18.13
CA VAL A 21 -6.91 7.74 19.30
C VAL A 21 -5.94 6.59 19.51
N VAL A 22 -4.88 6.85 20.27
CA VAL A 22 -4.03 5.83 20.87
C VAL A 22 -4.67 5.48 22.21
N ALA A 23 -5.27 4.30 22.29
CA ALA A 23 -5.73 3.75 23.56
C ALA A 23 -4.50 3.46 24.43
N PHE A 24 -4.30 4.28 25.46
CA PHE A 24 -3.25 4.14 26.45
C PHE A 24 -3.69 3.08 27.48
N PHE A 25 -3.18 1.85 27.38
CA PHE A 25 -3.28 0.88 28.46
C PHE A 25 -2.10 1.09 29.42
N MET A 26 -2.34 1.76 30.55
CA MET A 26 -1.46 1.67 31.72
C MET A 26 -1.84 0.44 32.53
N GLY A 27 -0.99 -0.57 32.50
CA GLY A 27 -0.99 -1.68 33.46
C GLY A 27 0.42 -1.86 33.99
N CYS A 28 0.70 -1.28 35.17
CA CYS A 28 1.89 -1.60 35.94
C CYS A 28 1.64 -2.93 36.66
N GLY A 29 2.48 -3.92 36.38
CA GLY A 29 2.57 -5.17 37.13
C GLY A 29 3.93 -5.79 36.89
N ASP A 30 4.81 -5.73 37.88
CA ASP A 30 6.14 -6.32 37.85
C ASP A 30 6.06 -7.85 37.66
N PRO A 31 6.79 -8.45 36.70
CA PRO A 31 6.97 -9.89 36.68
C PRO A 31 8.21 -10.28 37.50
N GLN A 32 8.02 -11.26 38.39
CA GLN A 32 9.09 -11.97 39.08
C GLN A 32 9.97 -12.77 38.10
N PRO A 33 11.25 -13.03 38.44
CA PRO A 33 12.15 -13.82 37.63
C PRO A 33 11.93 -15.32 37.91
N GLY A 34 11.43 -16.04 36.91
CA GLY A 34 11.20 -17.48 36.98
C GLY A 34 11.78 -18.21 35.77
N SER A 35 12.96 -18.80 35.96
CA SER A 35 13.44 -20.07 35.38
C SER A 35 13.29 -20.35 33.87
N GLY A 36 14.42 -20.32 33.16
CA GLY A 36 15.00 -21.50 32.49
C GLY A 36 14.38 -22.01 31.17
N PRO A 37 15.17 -22.24 30.10
CA PRO A 37 14.64 -22.46 28.76
C PRO A 37 14.28 -23.93 28.51
N GLU A 38 13.05 -24.19 28.07
CA GLU A 38 12.76 -25.38 27.27
C GLU A 38 13.20 -25.09 25.83
N GLN A 39 14.42 -25.53 25.51
CA GLN A 39 14.86 -25.72 24.12
C GLN A 39 14.04 -26.87 23.52
N GLY A 40 12.84 -26.54 23.04
CA GLY A 40 12.11 -27.40 22.11
C GLY A 40 12.81 -27.37 20.76
N GLU A 41 13.65 -28.37 20.50
CA GLU A 41 14.19 -28.68 19.17
C GLU A 41 13.04 -28.67 18.15
N SER A 42 13.04 -27.64 17.31
CA SER A 42 12.21 -27.60 16.10
C SER A 42 12.81 -28.58 15.10
N GLN A 43 12.53 -29.87 15.31
CA GLN A 43 12.78 -30.88 14.29
C GLN A 43 11.85 -30.57 13.11
N ALA A 44 12.44 -29.99 12.07
CA ALA A 44 11.84 -29.92 10.75
C ALA A 44 11.67 -31.36 10.25
N LEU A 45 10.55 -31.99 10.58
CA LEU A 45 10.15 -33.22 9.92
C LEU A 45 9.99 -32.89 8.42
N PRO A 46 10.72 -33.57 7.51
CA PRO A 46 10.42 -33.46 6.09
C PRO A 46 9.00 -33.99 5.93
N GLY A 47 8.04 -33.08 5.79
CA GLY A 47 6.63 -33.38 5.64
C GLY A 47 6.40 -34.02 4.28
N VAL A 48 6.63 -35.33 4.20
CA VAL A 48 6.21 -36.13 3.06
C VAL A 48 4.70 -36.27 3.16
N GLY A 49 3.98 -35.77 2.15
CA GLY A 49 2.53 -35.94 2.07
C GLY A 49 2.15 -37.41 1.99
N GLY A 50 0.85 -37.73 2.17
CA GLY A 50 0.35 -39.11 2.08
C GLY A 50 0.72 -39.83 0.77
N ASP A 51 1.02 -39.07 -0.29
CA ASP A 51 1.37 -39.57 -1.62
C ASP A 51 2.88 -39.60 -1.90
N GLY A 52 3.74 -39.35 -0.89
CA GLY A 52 5.20 -39.32 -1.08
C GLY A 52 5.76 -37.98 -1.59
N GLN A 53 4.89 -37.01 -1.88
CA GLN A 53 5.28 -35.70 -2.40
C GLN A 53 5.87 -34.81 -1.30
N THR A 54 6.95 -34.09 -1.61
CA THR A 54 7.53 -33.08 -0.70
C THR A 54 6.72 -31.78 -0.73
N VAL A 55 6.79 -30.98 0.33
CA VAL A 55 6.15 -29.64 0.39
C VAL A 55 6.59 -28.75 -0.77
N GLU A 56 7.88 -28.79 -1.11
CA GLU A 56 8.45 -27.97 -2.19
C GLU A 56 7.94 -28.39 -3.57
N GLN A 57 7.89 -29.70 -3.83
CA GLN A 57 7.33 -30.23 -5.07
C GLN A 57 5.84 -29.88 -5.19
N PHE A 58 5.08 -30.00 -4.09
CA PHE A 58 3.66 -29.65 -4.05
C PHE A 58 3.41 -28.21 -4.49
N TRP A 59 4.11 -27.24 -3.90
CA TRP A 59 3.90 -25.84 -4.26
C TRP A 59 4.44 -25.48 -5.65
N THR A 60 5.49 -26.16 -6.12
CA THR A 60 6.00 -26.00 -7.49
C THR A 60 4.93 -26.41 -8.51
N ASP A 61 4.24 -27.52 -8.28
CA ASP A 61 3.16 -28.00 -9.15
C ASP A 61 1.97 -27.02 -9.13
N VAL A 62 1.63 -26.46 -7.97
CA VAL A 62 0.59 -25.43 -7.83
C VAL A 62 0.95 -24.16 -8.59
N ASP A 63 2.19 -23.67 -8.50
CA ASP A 63 2.60 -22.46 -9.23
C ASP A 63 2.59 -22.67 -10.75
N ALA A 64 3.02 -23.85 -11.21
CA ALA A 64 2.93 -24.23 -12.63
C ALA A 64 1.47 -24.24 -13.12
N SER A 65 0.55 -24.78 -12.31
CA SER A 65 -0.90 -24.77 -12.56
C SER A 65 -1.44 -23.33 -12.66
N LEU A 66 -1.13 -22.47 -11.68
CA LEU A 66 -1.53 -21.07 -11.67
C LEU A 66 -1.00 -20.28 -12.88
N SER A 67 0.25 -20.55 -13.28
CA SER A 67 0.88 -19.94 -14.44
C SER A 67 0.21 -20.36 -15.75
N ALA A 68 -0.10 -21.65 -15.91
CA ALA A 68 -0.82 -22.16 -17.07
C ALA A 68 -2.24 -21.56 -17.18
N MET A 69 -2.95 -21.45 -16.06
CA MET A 69 -4.28 -20.83 -16.02
C MET A 69 -4.25 -19.34 -16.37
N ALA A 70 -3.23 -18.62 -15.90
CA ALA A 70 -3.05 -17.20 -16.21
C ALA A 70 -2.77 -16.97 -17.71
N LEU A 71 -2.06 -17.88 -18.38
CA LEU A 71 -1.81 -17.84 -19.82
C LEU A 71 -3.08 -18.15 -20.62
N ALA A 72 -3.81 -19.21 -20.28
CA ALA A 72 -5.04 -19.59 -20.97
C ALA A 72 -6.13 -18.49 -20.90
N GLY A 73 -6.18 -17.76 -19.77
CA GLY A 73 -7.06 -16.61 -19.61
C GLY A 73 -6.70 -15.39 -20.48
N ARG A 74 -5.49 -15.34 -21.06
CA ARG A 74 -5.10 -14.30 -22.02
C ARG A 74 -5.49 -14.66 -23.45
N GLU A 75 -5.26 -15.91 -23.86
CA GLU A 75 -5.56 -16.38 -25.23
C GLU A 75 -7.06 -16.33 -25.54
N SER A 76 -7.90 -16.64 -24.57
CA SER A 76 -9.38 -16.53 -24.68
C SER A 76 -9.88 -15.09 -24.83
N SER A 77 -9.03 -14.09 -24.61
CA SER A 77 -9.35 -12.67 -24.74
C SER A 77 -8.94 -12.06 -26.09
N GLU A 78 -8.24 -12.80 -26.95
CA GLU A 78 -7.83 -12.27 -28.26
C GLU A 78 -9.01 -12.29 -29.26
N PRO A 79 -9.44 -11.13 -29.78
CA PRO A 79 -10.50 -11.09 -30.78
C PRO A 79 -9.98 -11.74 -32.06
N SER A 80 -10.68 -12.80 -32.51
CA SER A 80 -10.42 -13.47 -33.80
C SER A 80 -10.42 -12.44 -34.94
N SER A 81 -9.22 -12.08 -35.37
CA SER A 81 -8.96 -11.09 -36.41
C SER A 81 -9.19 -11.69 -37.80
N ALA A 82 -10.45 -11.69 -38.25
CA ALA A 82 -10.79 -12.04 -39.64
C ALA A 82 -11.46 -10.89 -40.43
N ALA A 83 -11.60 -9.68 -39.88
CA ALA A 83 -12.14 -8.54 -40.63
C ALA A 83 -11.44 -7.23 -40.24
N GLY A 84 -10.71 -6.64 -41.19
CA GLY A 84 -9.88 -5.45 -41.01
C GLY A 84 -10.66 -4.16 -40.76
N GLY A 85 -11.07 -3.94 -39.52
CA GLY A 85 -11.54 -2.64 -39.01
C GLY A 85 -10.76 -2.23 -37.76
N PRO A 86 -10.77 -0.94 -37.36
CA PRO A 86 -10.14 -0.48 -36.14
C PRO A 86 -10.82 -1.14 -34.93
N VAL A 87 -10.16 -2.15 -34.37
CA VAL A 87 -10.66 -2.90 -33.21
C VAL A 87 -10.47 -2.06 -31.97
N ALA A 88 -11.55 -1.44 -31.49
CA ALA A 88 -11.58 -0.99 -30.10
C ALA A 88 -11.35 -2.22 -29.22
N HIS A 89 -10.22 -2.26 -28.50
CA HIS A 89 -9.94 -3.31 -27.53
C HIS A 89 -11.02 -3.30 -26.45
N ARG A 90 -12.08 -4.11 -26.65
CA ARG A 90 -13.06 -4.40 -25.62
C ARG A 90 -12.37 -5.33 -24.63
N ILE A 91 -11.78 -4.74 -23.59
CA ILE A 91 -11.37 -5.50 -22.41
C ILE A 91 -12.63 -6.21 -21.92
N ASP A 92 -12.64 -7.54 -21.95
CA ASP A 92 -13.75 -8.31 -21.41
C ASP A 92 -13.76 -8.12 -19.89
N LEU A 93 -14.56 -7.16 -19.44
CA LEU A 93 -14.80 -6.84 -18.02
C LEU A 93 -15.81 -7.80 -17.40
N ARG A 94 -16.16 -8.91 -18.07
CA ARG A 94 -16.96 -9.97 -17.45
C ARG A 94 -16.19 -10.43 -16.22
N GLY A 95 -16.77 -10.17 -15.06
CA GLY A 95 -16.30 -10.71 -13.79
C GLY A 95 -16.25 -12.25 -13.83
N PRO A 96 -15.78 -12.89 -12.76
CA PRO A 96 -15.81 -14.35 -12.66
C PRO A 96 -17.19 -14.89 -13.05
N SER A 97 -17.21 -16.03 -13.75
CA SER A 97 -18.48 -16.69 -14.04
C SER A 97 -19.18 -17.03 -12.72
N LEU A 98 -20.50 -16.96 -12.68
CA LEU A 98 -21.27 -17.33 -11.49
C LEU A 98 -20.87 -18.72 -10.96
N SER A 99 -20.62 -19.67 -11.86
CA SER A 99 -20.14 -21.01 -11.52
C SER A 99 -18.79 -21.04 -10.81
N GLN A 100 -17.89 -20.09 -11.07
CA GLN A 100 -16.59 -20.00 -10.39
C GLN A 100 -16.75 -19.43 -8.98
N ILE A 101 -17.61 -18.41 -8.82
CA ILE A 101 -17.97 -17.87 -7.51
C ILE A 101 -18.64 -18.97 -6.66
N ASP A 102 -19.57 -19.73 -7.24
CA ASP A 102 -20.27 -20.82 -6.57
C ASP A 102 -19.30 -21.94 -6.16
N ALA A 103 -18.37 -22.33 -7.05
CA ALA A 103 -17.36 -23.34 -6.77
C ALA A 103 -16.44 -22.91 -5.60
N LEU A 104 -16.00 -21.66 -5.60
CA LEU A 104 -15.19 -21.10 -4.52
C LEU A 104 -16.00 -21.00 -3.21
N GLY A 105 -17.26 -20.58 -3.29
CA GLY A 105 -18.18 -20.48 -2.15
C GLY A 105 -18.45 -21.83 -1.48
N ALA A 106 -18.57 -22.89 -2.28
CA ALA A 106 -18.80 -24.26 -1.82
C ALA A 106 -17.55 -24.92 -1.20
N MET A 107 -16.35 -24.34 -1.33
CA MET A 107 -15.15 -24.90 -0.71
C MET A 107 -15.22 -24.77 0.81
N LEU A 108 -15.13 -25.91 1.50
CA LEU A 108 -15.05 -25.97 2.95
C LEU A 108 -13.74 -26.65 3.35
N LEU A 109 -13.09 -26.10 4.38
CA LEU A 109 -11.99 -26.77 5.05
C LEU A 109 -12.57 -27.91 5.90
N PRO A 110 -12.04 -29.14 5.83
CA PRO A 110 -12.50 -30.25 6.66
C PRO A 110 -12.44 -29.90 8.16
N GLN A 111 -13.40 -30.42 8.93
CA GLN A 111 -13.33 -30.33 10.39
C GLN A 111 -12.14 -31.18 10.86
N HIS A 112 -11.26 -30.59 11.67
CA HIS A 112 -10.00 -31.20 12.10
C HIS A 112 -9.00 -31.49 10.97
N ALA A 113 -8.99 -30.64 9.94
CA ALA A 113 -8.04 -30.76 8.83
C ALA A 113 -6.60 -30.84 9.34
N ASP A 114 -5.85 -31.83 8.87
CA ASP A 114 -4.41 -31.89 9.08
C ASP A 114 -3.67 -30.83 8.25
N VAL A 115 -2.37 -30.64 8.49
CA VAL A 115 -1.58 -29.62 7.79
C VAL A 115 -1.56 -29.86 6.27
N TRP A 116 -1.62 -31.11 5.81
CA TRP A 116 -1.62 -31.45 4.38
C TRP A 116 -2.96 -31.17 3.72
N GLU A 117 -4.06 -31.43 4.40
CA GLU A 117 -5.41 -31.05 4.00
C GLU A 117 -5.55 -29.53 3.92
N VAL A 118 -4.96 -28.78 4.86
CA VAL A 118 -4.91 -27.31 4.80
C VAL A 118 -4.11 -26.83 3.59
N ARG A 119 -2.95 -27.43 3.28
CA ARG A 119 -2.17 -27.11 2.06
C ARG A 119 -2.99 -27.33 0.79
N ARG A 120 -3.64 -28.49 0.68
CA ARG A 120 -4.51 -28.83 -0.46
C ARG A 120 -5.70 -27.88 -0.57
N PHE A 121 -6.28 -27.47 0.56
CA PHE A 121 -7.34 -26.47 0.59
C PHE A 121 -6.87 -25.10 0.09
N VAL A 122 -5.72 -24.61 0.58
CA VAL A 122 -5.13 -23.34 0.12
C VAL A 122 -4.84 -23.39 -1.39
N ALA A 123 -4.20 -24.45 -1.89
CA ALA A 123 -3.93 -24.62 -3.32
C ALA A 123 -5.20 -24.54 -4.17
N ARG A 124 -6.24 -25.30 -3.80
CA ARG A 124 -7.54 -25.27 -4.49
C ARG A 124 -8.18 -23.88 -4.53
N VAL A 125 -8.09 -23.12 -3.43
CA VAL A 125 -8.62 -21.76 -3.36
C VAL A 125 -7.86 -20.83 -4.32
N LEU A 126 -6.52 -20.98 -4.40
CA LEU A 126 -5.70 -20.20 -5.32
C LEU A 126 -6.02 -20.55 -6.78
N GLU A 127 -6.10 -21.83 -7.13
CA GLU A 127 -6.44 -22.29 -8.48
C GLU A 127 -7.84 -21.81 -8.90
N ALA A 128 -8.83 -22.00 -8.03
CA ALA A 128 -10.20 -21.55 -8.30
C ALA A 128 -10.34 -20.02 -8.38
N SER A 129 -9.36 -19.25 -7.89
CA SER A 129 -9.38 -17.79 -7.97
C SER A 129 -8.41 -17.21 -9.01
N ALA A 130 -7.66 -18.05 -9.74
CA ALA A 130 -6.59 -17.62 -10.64
C ALA A 130 -7.04 -16.68 -11.76
N HIS A 131 -8.30 -16.78 -12.19
CA HIS A 131 -8.91 -15.95 -13.25
C HIS A 131 -9.55 -14.66 -12.72
N VAL A 132 -9.74 -14.54 -11.40
CA VAL A 132 -10.34 -13.36 -10.79
C VAL A 132 -9.30 -12.25 -10.74
N ARG A 133 -9.44 -11.22 -11.57
CA ARG A 133 -8.45 -10.13 -11.70
C ARG A 133 -8.59 -9.01 -10.66
N VAL A 134 -9.72 -8.95 -9.96
CA VAL A 134 -10.03 -7.86 -9.03
C VAL A 134 -9.98 -8.39 -7.61
N ILE A 135 -9.16 -7.75 -6.78
CA ILE A 135 -9.14 -7.97 -5.33
C ILE A 135 -9.98 -6.85 -4.70
N SER A 136 -10.96 -7.22 -3.90
CA SER A 136 -11.83 -6.28 -3.19
C SER A 136 -11.84 -6.60 -1.70
N ALA A 137 -12.41 -5.71 -0.90
CA ALA A 137 -12.62 -5.96 0.53
C ALA A 137 -13.55 -7.16 0.82
N ARG A 138 -14.24 -7.69 -0.20
CA ARG A 138 -15.10 -8.89 -0.14
C ARG A 138 -14.62 -9.96 -1.12
N ASP A 139 -13.31 -10.05 -1.33
CA ASP A 139 -12.74 -11.13 -2.15
C ASP A 139 -12.93 -12.46 -1.42
N LEU A 140 -13.86 -13.27 -1.92
CA LEU A 140 -14.20 -14.58 -1.36
C LEU A 140 -12.98 -15.50 -1.25
N ALA A 141 -11.98 -15.36 -2.12
CA ALA A 141 -10.76 -16.15 -2.03
C ALA A 141 -9.95 -15.76 -0.79
N VAL A 142 -9.89 -14.46 -0.47
CA VAL A 142 -9.26 -13.98 0.77
C VAL A 142 -9.99 -14.52 1.99
N ASP A 143 -11.33 -14.49 2.00
CA ASP A 143 -12.14 -15.03 3.10
C ASP A 143 -11.90 -16.53 3.31
N LYS A 144 -11.84 -17.31 2.22
CA LYS A 144 -11.55 -18.75 2.29
C LYS A 144 -10.13 -19.02 2.76
N LEU A 145 -9.13 -18.32 2.24
CA LEU A 145 -7.74 -18.43 2.71
C LEU A 145 -7.63 -18.05 4.19
N ALA A 146 -8.32 -17.00 4.64
CA ALA A 146 -8.33 -16.59 6.05
C ALA A 146 -9.06 -17.60 6.96
N SER A 147 -10.00 -18.38 6.44
CA SER A 147 -10.71 -19.39 7.25
C SER A 147 -9.83 -20.53 7.78
N VAL A 148 -8.59 -20.66 7.28
CA VAL A 148 -7.63 -21.60 7.88
C VAL A 148 -7.25 -21.18 9.30
N GLY A 149 -7.25 -19.89 9.62
CA GLY A 149 -6.96 -19.36 10.95
C GLY A 149 -5.46 -19.25 11.29
N ALA A 150 -5.19 -18.61 12.44
CA ALA A 150 -3.85 -18.20 12.87
C ALA A 150 -2.85 -19.37 13.00
N HIS A 151 -3.32 -20.54 13.45
CA HIS A 151 -2.49 -21.74 13.62
C HIS A 151 -1.81 -22.19 12.31
N TYR A 152 -2.41 -21.89 11.15
CA TYR A 152 -1.91 -22.29 9.85
C TYR A 152 -1.28 -21.15 9.05
N VAL A 153 -0.91 -20.01 9.67
CA VAL A 153 -0.16 -18.93 9.00
C VAL A 153 1.11 -19.43 8.32
N ARG A 154 1.80 -20.42 8.91
CA ARG A 154 2.97 -21.04 8.29
C ARG A 154 2.65 -21.62 6.91
N VAL A 155 1.48 -22.25 6.73
CA VAL A 155 1.06 -22.82 5.45
C VAL A 155 0.81 -21.71 4.41
N LEU A 156 0.23 -20.58 4.84
CA LEU A 156 0.03 -19.42 3.96
C LEU A 156 1.36 -18.78 3.53
N LEU A 157 2.33 -18.69 4.45
CA LEU A 157 3.68 -18.21 4.15
C LEU A 157 4.45 -19.18 3.25
N GLU A 158 4.30 -20.49 3.45
CA GLU A 158 4.85 -21.50 2.54
C GLU A 158 4.32 -21.26 1.12
N ALA A 159 2.99 -21.17 0.94
CA ALA A 159 2.39 -20.87 -0.36
C ALA A 159 2.94 -19.58 -0.97
N LEU A 160 3.06 -18.52 -0.17
CA LEU A 160 3.53 -17.20 -0.61
C LEU A 160 4.94 -17.24 -1.22
N ARG A 161 5.84 -18.08 -0.72
CA ARG A 161 7.22 -18.21 -1.23
C ARG A 161 7.29 -18.83 -2.62
N HIS A 162 6.31 -19.66 -2.97
CA HIS A 162 6.35 -20.45 -4.19
C HIS A 162 5.49 -19.87 -5.30
N VAL A 163 4.49 -19.07 -4.96
CA VAL A 163 3.56 -18.49 -5.93
C VAL A 163 4.20 -17.29 -6.62
N GLY A 164 4.44 -17.39 -7.94
CA GLY A 164 4.91 -16.30 -8.79
C GLY A 164 3.79 -15.40 -9.33
N ASN A 165 2.52 -15.78 -9.14
CA ASN A 165 1.36 -15.01 -9.60
C ASN A 165 1.06 -13.81 -8.68
N PRO A 166 1.13 -12.55 -9.16
CA PRO A 166 0.98 -11.36 -8.31
C PRO A 166 -0.40 -11.18 -7.66
N LEU A 167 -1.46 -11.77 -8.24
CA LEU A 167 -2.81 -11.71 -7.68
C LEU A 167 -2.97 -12.73 -6.55
N ALA A 168 -2.45 -13.94 -6.74
CA ALA A 168 -2.43 -14.97 -5.70
C ALA A 168 -1.54 -14.53 -4.52
N GLU A 169 -0.38 -13.93 -4.80
CA GLU A 169 0.47 -13.31 -3.77
C GLU A 169 -0.31 -12.26 -2.95
N ALA A 170 -1.01 -11.33 -3.61
CA ALA A 170 -1.79 -10.31 -2.92
C ALA A 170 -2.92 -10.90 -2.05
N ARG A 171 -3.58 -11.98 -2.50
CA ARG A 171 -4.61 -12.67 -1.72
C ARG A 171 -4.04 -13.37 -0.50
N LEU A 172 -2.89 -14.04 -0.65
CA LEU A 172 -2.20 -14.68 0.47
C LEU A 172 -1.78 -13.66 1.51
N VAL A 173 -1.18 -12.54 1.10
CA VAL A 173 -0.81 -11.44 2.01
C VAL A 173 -2.04 -10.89 2.73
N LYS A 174 -3.15 -10.67 2.02
CA LYS A 174 -4.40 -10.21 2.66
C LYS A 174 -5.01 -11.24 3.62
N ALA A 175 -4.94 -12.52 3.29
CA ALA A 175 -5.40 -13.56 4.20
C ALA A 175 -4.54 -13.61 5.48
N ILE A 176 -3.20 -13.56 5.33
CA ILE A 176 -2.26 -13.48 6.46
C ILE A 176 -2.57 -12.24 7.30
N GLU A 177 -2.80 -11.09 6.68
CA GLU A 177 -3.18 -9.84 7.35
C GLU A 177 -4.47 -9.97 8.19
N LEU A 178 -5.40 -10.86 7.84
CA LEU A 178 -6.64 -11.09 8.59
C LEU A 178 -6.50 -12.07 9.76
N VAL A 179 -5.55 -13.02 9.68
CA VAL A 179 -5.44 -14.10 10.66
C VAL A 179 -4.21 -14.03 11.54
N ALA A 180 -3.20 -13.24 11.18
CA ALA A 180 -1.98 -13.12 11.95
C ALA A 180 -2.23 -12.46 13.31
N ASP A 181 -1.58 -13.00 14.33
CA ASP A 181 -1.51 -12.43 15.67
C ASP A 181 -0.04 -12.39 16.15
N ASP A 182 0.18 -11.91 17.38
CA ASP A 182 1.53 -11.74 17.94
C ASP A 182 2.31 -13.07 18.05
N SER A 183 1.64 -14.21 18.16
CA SER A 183 2.30 -15.52 18.24
C SER A 183 2.97 -15.92 16.91
N GLN A 184 2.59 -15.32 15.78
CA GLN A 184 3.26 -15.54 14.49
C GLN A 184 4.19 -14.40 14.06
N LYS A 185 4.36 -13.35 14.87
CA LYS A 185 5.22 -12.20 14.57
C LYS A 185 6.64 -12.61 14.15
N ALA A 186 7.31 -13.43 14.95
CA ALA A 186 8.68 -13.87 14.67
C ALA A 186 8.80 -14.64 13.34
N LEU A 187 7.78 -15.42 12.99
CA LEU A 187 7.74 -16.16 11.73
C LEU A 187 7.55 -15.21 10.54
N ILE A 188 6.65 -14.24 10.63
CA ILE A 188 6.39 -13.26 9.56
C ILE A 188 7.60 -12.36 9.34
N LEU A 189 8.25 -11.88 10.42
CA LEU A 189 9.45 -11.06 10.32
C LEU A 189 10.63 -11.83 9.72
N LYS A 190 10.74 -13.14 9.98
CA LYS A 190 11.76 -14.00 9.35
C LYS A 190 11.56 -14.11 7.83
N GLU A 191 10.32 -14.11 7.37
CA GLU A 191 9.95 -14.19 5.95
C GLU A 191 9.87 -12.80 5.27
N LEU A 192 10.06 -11.71 6.02
CA LEU A 192 10.05 -10.36 5.50
C LEU A 192 11.35 -10.06 4.75
N SER A 193 11.36 -10.31 3.45
CA SER A 193 12.45 -9.94 2.54
C SER A 193 12.26 -8.54 1.93
N PRO A 194 13.34 -7.88 1.47
CA PRO A 194 13.22 -6.60 0.78
C PRO A 194 12.27 -6.65 -0.42
N GLY A 195 11.35 -5.69 -0.48
CA GLY A 195 10.33 -5.63 -1.54
C GLY A 195 9.13 -6.56 -1.35
N SER A 196 9.14 -7.42 -0.33
CA SER A 196 7.98 -8.27 0.00
C SER A 196 6.74 -7.45 0.34
N ARG A 197 5.58 -7.92 -0.09
CA ARG A 197 4.27 -7.34 0.28
C ARG A 197 3.86 -7.64 1.73
N LEU A 198 4.58 -8.53 2.43
CA LEU A 198 4.37 -8.80 3.87
C LEU A 198 4.55 -7.56 4.74
N ILE A 199 5.19 -6.51 4.25
CA ILE A 199 5.27 -5.22 4.94
C ILE A 199 3.88 -4.65 5.30
N ALA A 200 2.84 -4.96 4.50
CA ALA A 200 1.48 -4.54 4.80
C ALA A 200 0.95 -5.19 6.09
N VAL A 201 1.33 -6.44 6.35
CA VAL A 201 0.99 -7.15 7.60
C VAL A 201 1.74 -6.51 8.77
N VAL A 202 3.04 -6.26 8.61
CA VAL A 202 3.88 -5.61 9.63
C VAL A 202 3.31 -4.25 10.03
N LEU A 203 2.89 -3.43 9.07
CA LEU A 203 2.23 -2.15 9.33
C LEU A 203 0.93 -2.30 10.10
N LYS A 204 0.02 -3.16 9.62
CA LYS A 204 -1.28 -3.34 10.27
C LYS A 204 -1.15 -3.78 11.72
N MET A 205 -0.17 -4.64 11.99
CA MET A 205 0.07 -5.20 13.33
C MET A 205 0.93 -4.29 14.22
N GLY A 206 1.41 -3.14 13.72
CA GLY A 206 2.27 -2.23 14.47
C GLY A 206 3.66 -2.81 14.78
N TRP A 207 4.17 -3.69 13.93
CA TRP A 207 5.46 -4.37 14.10
C TRP A 207 6.62 -3.68 13.36
N ALA A 208 6.41 -2.44 12.86
CA ALA A 208 7.42 -1.74 12.06
C ALA A 208 8.77 -1.60 12.78
N ARG A 209 8.76 -1.34 14.09
CA ARG A 209 9.97 -1.25 14.92
C ARG A 209 10.76 -2.54 14.97
N ASP A 210 10.09 -3.69 15.05
CA ASP A 210 10.76 -4.99 15.04
C ASP A 210 11.31 -5.35 13.65
N ALA A 211 10.77 -4.72 12.60
CA ALA A 211 11.22 -4.85 11.22
C ALA A 211 12.27 -3.79 10.82
N GLU A 212 12.77 -2.97 11.76
CA GLU A 212 13.59 -1.78 11.49
C GLU A 212 14.74 -2.05 10.53
N ALA A 213 15.56 -3.08 10.80
CA ALA A 213 16.73 -3.38 9.98
C ALA A 213 16.36 -3.66 8.52
N VAL A 214 15.29 -4.41 8.27
CA VAL A 214 14.83 -4.76 6.92
C VAL A 214 14.19 -3.54 6.23
N VAL A 215 13.39 -2.75 6.96
CA VAL A 215 12.75 -1.54 6.42
C VAL A 215 13.80 -0.52 5.96
N ARG A 216 14.81 -0.26 6.80
CA ARG A 216 15.93 0.64 6.47
C ARG A 216 16.71 0.13 5.24
N ALA A 217 17.13 -1.14 5.27
CA ALA A 217 17.86 -1.74 4.16
C ALA A 217 17.07 -1.71 2.84
N THR A 218 15.74 -1.86 2.89
CA THR A 218 14.88 -1.83 1.71
C THR A 218 14.74 -0.42 1.14
N LEU A 219 14.62 0.61 1.98
CA LEU A 219 14.57 2.00 1.51
C LEU A 219 15.88 2.46 0.87
N ASP A 220 17.01 2.01 1.39
CA ASP A 220 18.33 2.36 0.87
C ASP A 220 18.56 1.83 -0.56
N GLN A 221 17.84 0.79 -0.98
CA GLN A 221 17.89 0.27 -2.35
C GLN A 221 17.32 1.23 -3.39
N LYS A 222 16.51 2.22 -2.98
CA LYS A 222 15.91 3.24 -3.88
C LYS A 222 15.26 2.60 -5.13
N SER A 223 14.46 1.55 -4.93
CA SER A 223 13.70 0.90 -6.01
C SER A 223 12.48 1.73 -6.42
N THR A 224 12.23 1.88 -7.72
CA THR A 224 11.05 2.60 -8.26
C THR A 224 9.75 1.79 -8.22
N THR A 225 9.84 0.50 -7.89
CA THR A 225 8.71 -0.45 -7.81
C THR A 225 8.34 -0.80 -6.38
N LEU A 226 8.97 -0.15 -5.40
CA LEU A 226 8.77 -0.46 -3.99
C LEU A 226 7.36 -0.10 -3.54
N ASP A 227 6.67 -1.03 -2.85
CA ASP A 227 5.34 -0.78 -2.29
C ASP A 227 5.40 0.43 -1.32
N PRO A 228 4.49 1.42 -1.42
CA PRO A 228 4.45 2.57 -0.52
C PRO A 228 4.38 2.21 0.97
N ALA A 229 3.89 1.01 1.30
CA ALA A 229 3.89 0.48 2.67
C ALA A 229 5.29 0.45 3.30
N TRP A 230 6.36 0.25 2.51
CA TRP A 230 7.73 0.31 3.04
C TRP A 230 8.12 1.72 3.50
N ALA A 231 7.76 2.74 2.72
CA ALA A 231 7.99 4.12 3.11
C ALA A 231 7.15 4.51 4.33
N ILE A 232 5.89 4.07 4.39
CA ILE A 232 5.01 4.30 5.56
C ILE A 232 5.59 3.62 6.81
N ALA A 233 6.08 2.38 6.71
CA ALA A 233 6.67 1.68 7.85
C ALA A 233 7.91 2.41 8.40
N ALA A 234 8.69 3.04 7.53
CA ALA A 234 9.84 3.81 7.95
C ALA A 234 9.48 5.09 8.72
N VAL A 235 8.29 5.64 8.54
CA VAL A 235 7.78 6.79 9.31
C VAL A 235 7.56 6.42 10.79
N GLU A 236 7.27 5.16 11.08
CA GLU A 236 7.01 4.67 12.44
C GLU A 236 8.30 4.34 13.23
N LEU A 237 9.46 4.35 12.56
CA LEU A 237 10.75 4.04 13.18
C LEU A 237 11.28 5.21 14.01
N PRO A 238 11.88 4.95 15.18
CA PRO A 238 12.57 5.97 15.95
C PRO A 238 13.91 6.38 15.29
N GLY A 239 14.39 7.59 15.59
CA GLY A 239 15.74 8.04 15.25
C GLY A 239 15.88 8.74 13.89
N ASP A 240 17.09 8.69 13.34
CA ASP A 240 17.43 9.35 12.08
C ASP A 240 16.62 8.74 10.94
N LEU A 241 15.66 9.51 10.44
CA LEU A 241 14.80 9.14 9.33
C LEU A 241 15.66 8.98 8.06
N HIS A 242 15.41 7.92 7.28
CA HIS A 242 16.01 7.72 5.95
C HIS A 242 15.38 8.71 4.95
N LEU A 243 15.56 10.01 5.21
CA LEU A 243 14.92 11.09 4.45
C LEU A 243 15.24 10.98 2.96
N ASP A 244 16.45 10.54 2.60
CA ASP A 244 16.83 10.34 1.20
C ASP A 244 16.06 9.21 0.51
N GLY A 245 15.83 8.10 1.22
CA GLY A 245 15.01 6.98 0.73
C GLY A 245 13.54 7.40 0.58
N LEU A 246 13.00 8.11 1.57
CA LEU A 246 11.63 8.64 1.55
C LEU A 246 11.44 9.67 0.43
N LYS A 247 12.37 10.62 0.28
CA LYS A 247 12.39 11.59 -0.83
C LYS A 247 12.41 10.89 -2.18
N PHE A 248 13.24 9.86 -2.33
CA PHE A 248 13.30 9.07 -3.55
C PHE A 248 11.95 8.41 -3.85
N GLN A 249 11.33 7.74 -2.87
CA GLN A 249 10.03 7.09 -3.04
C GLN A 249 8.92 8.09 -3.37
N MET A 250 8.94 9.26 -2.74
CA MET A 250 8.01 10.35 -3.07
C MET A 250 8.16 10.82 -4.52
N ALA A 251 9.37 10.84 -5.09
CA ALA A 251 9.57 11.33 -6.45
C ALA A 251 9.38 10.26 -7.54
N ARG A 252 9.76 9.01 -7.25
CA ARG A 252 9.94 7.96 -8.26
C ARG A 252 9.18 6.67 -7.97
N GLY A 253 8.57 6.55 -6.78
CA GLY A 253 7.82 5.37 -6.37
C GLY A 253 6.52 5.17 -7.16
N PRO A 254 5.81 4.07 -6.90
CA PRO A 254 4.54 3.76 -7.57
C PRO A 254 3.37 4.62 -7.09
N SER A 255 3.40 5.17 -5.86
CA SER A 255 2.40 6.11 -5.36
C SER A 255 3.03 7.26 -4.55
N PRO A 256 3.59 8.27 -5.25
CA PRO A 256 4.12 9.50 -4.64
C PRO A 256 3.22 10.12 -3.58
N LEU A 257 1.92 10.25 -3.85
CA LEU A 257 1.00 10.98 -2.99
C LEU A 257 0.86 10.29 -1.64
N ARG A 258 0.70 8.96 -1.64
CA ARG A 258 0.59 8.19 -0.40
C ARG A 258 1.85 8.27 0.45
N VAL A 259 3.03 8.29 -0.17
CA VAL A 259 4.31 8.47 0.53
C VAL A 259 4.42 9.88 1.10
N TRP A 260 4.08 10.91 0.32
CA TRP A 260 4.09 12.29 0.78
C TRP A 260 3.11 12.52 1.95
N GLU A 261 1.87 12.02 1.85
CA GLU A 261 0.87 12.15 2.92
C GLU A 261 1.38 11.55 4.25
N ALA A 262 2.07 10.42 4.18
CA ALA A 262 2.65 9.76 5.36
C ALA A 262 3.89 10.47 5.91
N THR A 263 4.64 11.20 5.08
CA THR A 263 5.97 11.71 5.44
C THR A 263 6.03 13.23 5.61
N ARG A 264 5.07 14.00 5.09
CA ARG A 264 5.11 15.48 5.06
C ARG A 264 5.16 16.16 6.43
N THR A 265 4.82 15.46 7.51
CA THR A 265 4.86 15.98 8.88
C THR A 265 6.15 15.61 9.61
N LEU A 266 7.04 14.85 8.98
CA LEU A 266 8.29 14.42 9.58
C LEU A 266 9.32 15.57 9.65
N PRO A 267 10.10 15.68 10.74
CA PRO A 267 11.20 16.63 10.82
C PRO A 267 12.17 16.47 9.63
N GLY A 268 12.53 17.58 9.00
CA GLY A 268 13.41 17.59 7.81
C GLY A 268 12.70 17.37 6.48
N MET A 269 11.37 17.17 6.48
CA MET A 269 10.52 17.22 5.28
C MET A 269 9.94 18.62 5.02
N ASP A 270 10.12 19.57 5.95
CA ASP A 270 9.67 20.96 5.81
C ASP A 270 10.40 21.75 4.71
N SER A 271 11.55 21.27 4.22
CA SER A 271 12.38 21.93 3.22
C SER A 271 12.39 21.19 1.88
N LEU A 272 11.25 20.62 1.49
CA LEU A 272 11.12 19.86 0.25
C LEU A 272 10.87 20.74 -0.98
N ASP A 273 10.69 22.04 -0.82
CA ASP A 273 10.34 22.99 -1.90
C ASP A 273 11.23 22.81 -3.13
N ASP A 274 12.55 22.94 -2.97
CA ASP A 274 13.52 22.78 -4.07
C ASP A 274 13.49 21.37 -4.67
N TYR A 275 13.27 20.36 -3.83
CA TYR A 275 13.22 18.97 -4.25
C TYR A 275 11.99 18.70 -5.12
N VAL A 276 10.81 19.12 -4.66
CA VAL A 276 9.53 18.98 -5.36
C VAL A 276 9.54 19.82 -6.63
N ALA A 277 10.04 21.07 -6.57
CA ALA A 277 10.19 21.93 -7.73
C ALA A 277 11.09 21.32 -8.82
N ARG A 278 12.16 20.62 -8.41
CA ARG A 278 13.02 19.89 -9.35
C ARG A 278 12.29 18.68 -9.95
N VAL A 279 11.69 17.82 -9.13
CA VAL A 279 10.98 16.62 -9.58
C VAL A 279 9.83 16.97 -10.52
N TRP A 280 9.05 18.01 -10.19
CA TRP A 280 7.95 18.50 -11.00
C TRP A 280 8.40 18.98 -12.40
N ARG A 281 9.54 19.67 -12.48
CA ARG A 281 10.09 20.18 -13.75
C ARG A 281 10.74 19.09 -14.61
N GLU A 282 11.36 18.09 -13.98
CA GLU A 282 12.11 17.05 -14.69
C GLU A 282 11.22 15.95 -15.29
N LEU A 283 10.00 15.79 -14.78
CA LEU A 283 9.12 14.73 -15.24
C LEU A 283 8.43 15.10 -16.57
N PRO A 284 8.43 14.18 -17.56
CA PRO A 284 7.82 14.45 -18.86
C PRO A 284 6.30 14.56 -18.73
N ARG A 285 5.76 15.75 -19.05
CA ARG A 285 4.31 16.05 -19.10
C ARG A 285 3.50 15.13 -20.02
N GLN A 286 4.17 14.40 -20.92
CA GLN A 286 3.52 13.57 -21.94
C GLN A 286 3.00 12.23 -21.40
N GLU A 287 3.40 11.85 -20.19
CA GLU A 287 2.83 10.69 -19.52
C GLU A 287 1.66 11.16 -18.64
N PHE A 288 0.43 11.11 -19.15
CA PHE A 288 -0.82 11.20 -18.36
C PHE A 288 -1.00 10.01 -17.39
N SER A 289 0.10 9.56 -16.78
CA SER A 289 0.16 8.50 -15.79
C SER A 289 -0.47 8.99 -14.49
N ASP A 290 -0.98 8.05 -13.68
CA ASP A 290 -1.47 8.36 -12.34
C ASP A 290 -0.36 8.96 -11.45
N ARG A 291 0.90 8.56 -11.68
CA ARG A 291 2.08 9.13 -11.01
C ARG A 291 2.22 10.64 -11.26
N TRP A 292 2.09 11.09 -12.50
CA TRP A 292 2.18 12.53 -12.83
C TRP A 292 1.10 13.33 -12.11
N ARG A 293 -0.13 12.81 -12.07
CA ARG A 293 -1.27 13.44 -11.36
C ARG A 293 -1.01 13.53 -9.87
N GLU A 294 -0.54 12.46 -9.24
CA GLU A 294 -0.17 12.46 -7.82
C GLU A 294 0.91 13.51 -7.51
N LEU A 295 1.91 13.66 -8.38
CA LEU A 295 2.94 14.67 -8.23
C LEU A 295 2.45 16.10 -8.45
N ALA A 296 1.46 16.30 -9.31
CA ALA A 296 0.80 17.60 -9.44
C ALA A 296 0.09 18.01 -8.14
N VAL A 297 -0.57 17.06 -7.45
CA VAL A 297 -1.16 17.32 -6.13
C VAL A 297 -0.07 17.73 -5.14
N ILE A 298 1.04 16.98 -5.08
CA ILE A 298 2.17 17.30 -4.19
C ILE A 298 2.72 18.69 -4.51
N ALA A 299 3.08 18.97 -5.77
CA ALA A 299 3.65 20.25 -6.17
C ALA A 299 2.69 21.43 -5.94
N ALA A 300 1.38 21.23 -6.07
CA ALA A 300 0.40 22.25 -5.73
C ALA A 300 0.46 22.62 -4.23
N HIS A 301 0.69 21.66 -3.33
CA HIS A 301 0.92 21.92 -1.91
C HIS A 301 2.21 22.70 -1.61
N TYR A 302 3.12 22.83 -2.58
CA TYR A 302 4.35 23.64 -2.49
C TYR A 302 4.26 24.93 -3.34
N GLY A 303 3.05 25.38 -3.69
CA GLY A 303 2.85 26.67 -4.35
C GLY A 303 3.08 26.70 -5.86
N HIS A 304 3.27 25.54 -6.51
CA HIS A 304 3.36 25.47 -7.96
C HIS A 304 1.99 25.66 -8.63
N VAL A 305 1.71 26.88 -9.09
CA VAL A 305 0.43 27.27 -9.74
C VAL A 305 0.14 26.43 -10.99
N ASP A 306 1.17 26.08 -11.77
CA ASP A 306 0.99 25.21 -12.94
C ASP A 306 0.62 23.79 -12.54
N ALA A 307 1.13 23.28 -11.42
CA ALA A 307 0.68 22.01 -10.84
C ALA A 307 -0.75 22.09 -10.31
N LEU A 308 -1.17 23.23 -9.76
CA LEU A 308 -2.56 23.45 -9.33
C LEU A 308 -3.53 23.41 -10.52
N ARG A 309 -3.14 23.96 -11.68
CA ARG A 309 -3.92 23.83 -12.92
C ARG A 309 -4.15 22.37 -13.29
N GLU A 310 -3.07 21.59 -13.31
CA GLU A 310 -3.14 20.16 -13.62
C GLU A 310 -4.04 19.44 -12.61
N PHE A 311 -3.90 19.76 -11.31
CA PHE A 311 -4.74 19.23 -10.25
C PHE A 311 -6.23 19.49 -10.50
N ALA A 312 -6.59 20.74 -10.80
CA ALA A 312 -7.96 21.12 -11.13
C ALA A 312 -8.52 20.32 -12.33
N GLY A 313 -7.69 20.10 -13.36
CA GLY A 313 -8.06 19.43 -14.60
C GLY A 313 -8.43 17.94 -14.46
N PHE A 314 -7.86 17.21 -13.50
CA PHE A 314 -8.15 15.77 -13.32
C PHE A 314 -9.13 15.42 -12.21
N LEU A 315 -9.59 16.39 -11.41
CA LEU A 315 -10.60 16.17 -10.36
C LEU A 315 -11.88 15.46 -10.85
N PRO A 316 -12.41 15.71 -12.06
CA PRO A 316 -13.57 14.96 -12.56
C PRO A 316 -13.38 13.45 -12.61
N ARG A 317 -12.12 12.97 -12.73
CA ARG A 317 -11.78 11.54 -12.75
C ARG A 317 -11.48 10.97 -11.36
N LYS A 318 -11.22 11.84 -10.38
CA LYS A 318 -10.78 11.49 -9.02
C LYS A 318 -11.52 12.38 -7.99
N PRO A 319 -12.86 12.26 -7.89
CA PRO A 319 -13.68 13.19 -7.10
C PRO A 319 -13.35 13.17 -5.61
N TRP A 320 -12.74 12.09 -5.10
CA TRP A 320 -12.29 12.01 -3.71
C TRP A 320 -11.15 12.98 -3.36
N TRP A 321 -10.43 13.53 -4.34
CA TRP A 321 -9.42 14.58 -4.13
C TRP A 321 -10.02 15.99 -4.04
N LEU A 322 -11.34 16.13 -4.22
CA LEU A 322 -12.00 17.44 -4.16
C LEU A 322 -11.81 18.12 -2.80
N THR A 323 -11.83 17.36 -1.70
CA THR A 323 -11.60 17.90 -0.36
C THR A 323 -10.23 18.56 -0.24
N GLN A 324 -9.17 17.89 -0.71
CA GLN A 324 -7.80 18.42 -0.70
C GLN A 324 -7.70 19.68 -1.56
N PHE A 325 -8.34 19.69 -2.73
CA PHE A 325 -8.39 20.88 -3.58
C PHE A 325 -9.10 22.05 -2.88
N LYS A 326 -10.25 21.80 -2.21
CA LYS A 326 -10.98 22.80 -1.44
C LYS A 326 -10.16 23.36 -0.27
N GLU A 327 -9.44 22.50 0.44
CA GLU A 327 -8.54 22.92 1.53
C GLU A 327 -7.40 23.80 1.01
N LEU A 328 -6.83 23.42 -0.14
CA LEU A 328 -5.69 24.10 -0.74
C LEU A 328 -6.07 25.44 -1.40
N THR A 329 -7.32 25.64 -1.82
CA THR A 329 -7.70 26.79 -2.65
C THR A 329 -8.86 27.64 -2.11
N GLY A 330 -9.64 27.08 -1.18
CA GLY A 330 -10.90 27.68 -0.74
C GLY A 330 -12.05 27.53 -1.76
N TYR A 331 -11.89 26.73 -2.81
CA TYR A 331 -12.97 26.43 -3.78
C TYR A 331 -14.28 26.01 -3.07
N GLY A 332 -15.41 26.50 -3.57
CA GLY A 332 -16.75 26.28 -3.00
C GLY A 332 -17.15 27.23 -1.87
N ARG A 333 -16.24 28.04 -1.30
CA ARG A 333 -16.58 28.92 -0.17
C ARG A 333 -17.37 30.17 -0.55
N ASP A 334 -17.23 30.63 -1.80
CA ASP A 334 -17.84 31.89 -2.26
C ASP A 334 -19.16 31.67 -3.04
N GLY A 335 -19.79 30.50 -2.90
CA GLY A 335 -21.01 30.15 -3.65
C GLY A 335 -20.77 29.80 -5.13
N ASN A 336 -19.52 29.52 -5.51
CA ASN A 336 -19.10 29.17 -6.87
C ASN A 336 -19.20 27.67 -7.20
N GLU A 337 -20.12 26.95 -6.55
CA GLU A 337 -20.31 25.50 -6.78
C GLU A 337 -20.85 25.18 -8.17
N SER A 338 -21.29 26.19 -8.94
CA SER A 338 -21.72 26.05 -10.33
C SER A 338 -20.56 25.83 -11.31
N LEU A 339 -19.34 26.24 -10.96
CA LEU A 339 -18.15 26.04 -11.79
C LEU A 339 -17.51 24.70 -11.46
N THR A 340 -17.01 23.99 -12.46
CA THR A 340 -16.08 22.88 -12.23
C THR A 340 -14.78 23.41 -11.60
N PRO A 341 -14.00 22.57 -10.89
CA PRO A 341 -12.71 22.99 -10.34
C PRO A 341 -11.76 23.58 -11.39
N ALA A 342 -11.79 23.07 -12.62
CA ALA A 342 -10.98 23.55 -13.73
C ALA A 342 -11.42 24.95 -14.21
N GLU A 343 -12.73 25.16 -14.41
CA GLU A 343 -13.27 26.49 -14.78
C GLU A 343 -12.99 27.51 -13.67
N TRP A 344 -13.20 27.13 -12.42
CA TRP A 344 -12.87 27.98 -11.28
C TRP A 344 -11.40 28.36 -11.26
N PHE A 345 -10.48 27.41 -11.52
CA PHE A 345 -9.06 27.71 -11.57
C PHE A 345 -8.75 28.73 -12.68
N GLU A 346 -9.25 28.53 -13.89
CA GLU A 346 -8.98 29.44 -15.02
C GLU A 346 -9.52 30.86 -14.76
N GLU A 347 -10.68 31.01 -14.13
CA GLU A 347 -11.21 32.33 -13.75
C GLU A 347 -10.38 33.04 -12.68
N ASN A 348 -9.65 32.30 -11.84
CA ASN A 348 -8.96 32.84 -10.68
C ASN A 348 -7.43 32.80 -10.79
N ALA A 349 -6.87 32.14 -11.81
CA ALA A 349 -5.45 31.81 -11.95
C ALA A 349 -4.52 33.03 -11.74
N GLU A 350 -4.87 34.18 -12.31
CA GLU A 350 -4.07 35.41 -12.22
C GLU A 350 -4.09 36.05 -10.81
N SER A 351 -5.15 35.80 -10.03
CA SER A 351 -5.33 36.34 -8.68
C SER A 351 -4.77 35.43 -7.59
N LEU A 352 -4.58 34.14 -7.90
CA LEU A 352 -4.13 33.14 -6.95
C LEU A 352 -2.63 33.30 -6.67
N HIS A 353 -2.28 33.34 -5.39
CA HIS A 353 -0.91 33.24 -4.92
C HIS A 353 -0.85 32.30 -3.72
N PHE A 354 0.28 31.60 -3.57
CA PHE A 354 0.49 30.69 -2.46
C PHE A 354 0.91 31.47 -1.20
N ASP A 355 0.14 31.33 -0.13
CA ASP A 355 0.45 31.86 1.19
C ASP A 355 1.23 30.79 1.96
N GLU A 356 2.56 30.90 1.99
CA GLU A 356 3.47 29.97 2.66
C GLU A 356 3.16 29.81 4.16
N VAL A 357 2.64 30.86 4.80
CA VAL A 357 2.31 30.84 6.23
C VAL A 357 1.07 29.97 6.46
N ARG A 358 0.09 30.04 5.55
CA ARG A 358 -1.15 29.26 5.63
C ARG A 358 -1.08 27.92 4.90
N GLY A 359 -0.05 27.69 4.07
CA GLY A 359 0.09 26.49 3.26
C GLY A 359 -1.03 26.30 2.23
N ARG A 360 -1.56 27.41 1.68
CA ARG A 360 -2.69 27.37 0.73
C ARG A 360 -2.69 28.56 -0.22
N TYR A 361 -3.42 28.44 -1.33
CA TYR A 361 -3.66 29.55 -2.24
C TYR A 361 -4.73 30.49 -1.70
N VAL A 362 -4.49 31.78 -1.90
CA VAL A 362 -5.41 32.87 -1.57
C VAL A 362 -5.50 33.82 -2.76
N ARG A 363 -6.63 34.50 -2.91
CA ARG A 363 -6.80 35.54 -3.92
C ARG A 363 -6.27 36.86 -3.37
N ARG A 364 -5.65 37.66 -4.23
CA ARG A 364 -5.18 39.01 -3.88
C ARG A 364 -6.32 39.97 -3.58
#